data_AF-A0A819IBQ9-F1
#
_entry.id   AF-A0A819IBQ9-F1
#
_cell.length_a   1.000
_cell.length_b   1.000
_cell.length_c   1.000
_cell.angle_alpha   90.00
_cell.angle_beta   90.00
_cell.angle_gamma   90.00
#
_symmetry.space_group_name_H-M   'P 1'
#
loop_
_entity.id
_entity.type
_entity.pdbx_description
1 polymer ?
#
loop_
_entity_poly.entity_id
_entity_poly.type
_entity_poly.pdbx_seq_one_letter_code
_entity_poly.pdbx_strand_id
1 'polypeptide(L)'
;FLNIKTVLNEPRLLELSNALFTASCSWLVHLASLSDQVENEEVIQKIKQLPLISKPNRQLSYIPEFIIENITDFLTFLGRFNVQLFESLSSVDEYVTLVLVFMGDASRLRNPHLRAALAEAFEAILPNKQHGGGRTLNSAFAEAIFTYHPLIEDLPRVLLDVFVSIELTGQAVAFEQKFNYRRPMYEILEYLWKFDKHREQVKKLAVNKAFDNSSKRGSLSTVFILRKAVRP
;
A
#
# COMPACT_ATOMS: atom_id res chain seq x y z
N PHE A 1 -5.55 -17.22 31.80
CA PHE A 1 -5.50 -15.81 31.36
C PHE A 1 -4.10 -15.38 30.91
N LEU A 2 -3.36 -16.24 30.19
CA LEU A 2 -2.15 -15.86 29.46
C LEU A 2 -2.27 -16.46 28.07
N ASN A 3 -2.91 -15.73 27.14
CA ASN A 3 -2.74 -16.03 25.73
C ASN A 3 -2.03 -14.85 25.08
N ILE A 4 -1.22 -15.12 24.06
CA ILE A 4 -0.45 -14.11 23.33
C ILE A 4 -1.37 -13.01 22.78
N LYS A 5 -2.59 -13.38 22.38
CA LYS A 5 -3.60 -12.43 21.89
C LYS A 5 -3.98 -11.37 22.93
N THR A 6 -4.08 -11.72 24.21
CA THR A 6 -4.40 -10.77 25.29
C THR A 6 -3.24 -9.82 25.54
N VAL A 7 -2.00 -10.32 25.52
CA VAL A 7 -0.79 -9.49 25.68
C VAL A 7 -0.66 -8.50 24.51
N LEU A 8 -0.87 -8.96 23.29
CA LEU A 8 -0.81 -8.11 22.09
C LEU A 8 -1.98 -7.12 22.00
N ASN A 9 -3.06 -7.33 22.75
CA ASN A 9 -4.20 -6.41 22.81
C ASN A 9 -4.17 -5.52 24.07
N GLU A 10 -3.04 -5.45 24.76
CA GLU A 10 -2.87 -4.53 25.88
C GLU A 10 -2.92 -3.08 25.35
N PRO A 11 -3.85 -2.24 25.85
CA PRO A 11 -4.08 -0.91 25.27
C PRO A 11 -2.84 -0.02 25.27
N ARG A 12 -2.04 -0.03 26.35
CA ARG A 12 -0.86 0.83 26.45
C ARG A 12 0.22 0.45 25.44
N LEU A 13 0.45 -0.84 25.24
CA LEU A 13 1.35 -1.36 24.22
C LEU A 13 0.89 -0.92 22.83
N LEU A 14 -0.39 -1.02 22.52
CA LEU A 14 -0.94 -0.62 21.23
C LEU A 14 -0.85 0.88 20.98
N GLU A 15 -1.10 1.71 22.00
CA GLU A 15 -0.91 3.17 21.94
C GLU A 15 0.54 3.54 21.63
N LEU A 16 1.50 2.96 22.37
CA LEU A 16 2.92 3.22 22.18
C LEU A 16 3.42 2.70 20.84
N SER A 17 2.96 1.51 20.41
CA SER A 17 3.27 0.94 19.10
C SER A 17 2.75 1.84 17.99
N ASN A 18 1.50 2.32 18.11
CA ASN A 18 0.93 3.25 17.14
C ASN A 18 1.74 4.55 17.06
N ALA A 19 2.10 5.15 18.21
CA ALA A 19 2.90 6.37 18.22
C ALA A 19 4.27 6.19 17.53
N LEU A 20 4.95 5.06 17.82
CA LEU A 20 6.22 4.72 17.19
C LEU A 20 6.10 4.50 15.69
N PHE A 21 5.10 3.72 15.27
CA PHE A 21 4.92 3.38 13.85
C PHE A 21 4.43 4.58 13.03
N THR A 22 3.52 5.40 13.56
CA THR A 22 3.12 6.67 12.91
C THR A 22 4.31 7.60 12.72
N ALA A 23 5.17 7.78 13.74
CA ALA A 23 6.37 8.59 13.61
C ALA A 23 7.34 8.01 12.56
N SER A 24 7.49 6.68 12.56
CA SER A 24 8.32 5.96 11.58
C SER A 24 7.78 6.12 10.16
N CYS A 25 6.46 6.07 9.96
CA CYS A 25 5.82 6.31 8.67
C CYS A 25 6.18 7.69 8.13
N SER A 26 5.93 8.74 8.92
CA SER A 26 6.24 10.12 8.53
C SER A 26 7.72 10.33 8.22
N TRP A 27 8.60 9.75 9.04
CA TRP A 27 10.04 9.83 8.83
C TRP A 27 10.50 9.13 7.55
N LEU A 28 10.06 7.88 7.32
CA LEU A 28 10.41 7.12 6.12
C LEU A 28 9.88 7.77 4.84
N VAL A 29 8.66 8.28 4.87
CA VAL A 29 8.03 9.02 3.77
C VAL A 29 8.81 10.29 3.47
N HIS A 30 9.23 11.02 4.50
CA HIS A 30 10.07 12.20 4.33
C HIS A 30 11.42 11.85 3.69
N LEU A 31 12.13 10.85 4.22
CA LEU A 31 13.38 10.39 3.65
C LEU A 31 13.24 9.90 2.20
N ALA A 32 12.09 9.30 1.87
CA ALA A 32 11.76 8.98 0.50
C ALA A 32 11.59 10.26 -0.34
N SER A 33 10.86 11.27 0.12
CA SER A 33 10.66 12.49 -0.66
C SER A 33 11.95 13.27 -0.96
N LEU A 34 12.93 13.24 -0.04
CA LEU A 34 14.19 13.96 -0.18
C LEU A 34 14.95 13.57 -1.45
N SER A 35 15.53 14.58 -2.10
CA SER A 35 16.50 14.38 -3.17
C SER A 35 17.91 14.61 -2.64
N ASP A 36 18.90 13.87 -3.15
CA ASP A 36 20.32 13.96 -2.76
C ASP A 36 20.93 15.39 -2.88
N GLN A 37 20.22 16.34 -3.49
CA GLN A 37 20.68 17.70 -3.75
C GLN A 37 20.17 18.74 -2.73
N VAL A 38 19.27 18.37 -1.83
CA VAL A 38 18.65 19.30 -0.86
C VAL A 38 19.14 18.95 0.54
N GLU A 39 20.23 19.60 0.96
CA GLU A 39 20.89 19.33 2.25
C GLU A 39 20.15 19.90 3.47
N ASN A 40 19.09 20.71 3.32
CA ASN A 40 18.47 21.44 4.43
C ASN A 40 16.94 21.64 4.29
N GLU A 41 16.15 20.56 4.24
CA GLU A 41 14.72 20.66 4.56
C GLU A 41 14.48 20.19 5.99
N GLU A 42 14.49 21.13 6.94
CA GLU A 42 14.15 20.86 8.35
C GLU A 42 12.65 20.55 8.56
N VAL A 43 11.81 20.80 7.54
CA VAL A 43 10.36 20.65 7.60
C VAL A 43 9.92 19.43 6.82
N ILE A 44 9.23 18.50 7.50
CA ILE A 44 8.57 17.36 6.87
C ILE A 44 7.45 17.88 5.95
N GLN A 45 7.70 17.93 4.65
CA GLN A 45 6.69 18.29 3.66
C GLN A 45 5.75 17.11 3.39
N LYS A 46 4.45 17.39 3.36
CA LYS A 46 3.45 16.40 2.92
C LYS A 46 3.60 16.15 1.42
N ILE A 47 3.71 14.88 1.03
CA ILE A 47 3.74 14.49 -0.38
C ILE A 47 2.41 14.87 -1.03
N LYS A 48 2.47 15.52 -2.19
CA LYS A 48 1.30 16.01 -2.91
C LYS A 48 0.91 15.13 -4.11
N GLN A 49 1.84 14.35 -4.64
CA GLN A 49 1.61 13.54 -5.84
C GLN A 49 2.58 12.37 -5.94
N LEU A 50 2.10 11.24 -6.48
CA LEU A 50 2.90 10.09 -6.89
C LEU A 50 2.90 9.94 -8.44
N PRO A 51 3.91 9.28 -9.03
CA PRO A 51 5.11 8.75 -8.41
C PRO A 51 6.09 9.87 -8.01
N LEU A 52 6.96 9.58 -7.04
CA LEU A 52 8.05 10.48 -6.69
C LEU A 52 9.04 10.56 -7.86
N ILE A 53 9.21 11.76 -8.42
CA ILE A 53 10.12 12.01 -9.55
C ILE A 53 11.58 12.07 -9.07
N SER A 54 11.80 12.40 -7.79
CA SER A 54 13.13 12.45 -7.19
C SER A 54 13.78 11.06 -7.18
N LYS A 55 15.09 11.03 -7.48
CA LYS A 55 15.90 9.83 -7.27
C LYS A 55 15.85 9.45 -5.79
N PRO A 56 15.85 8.14 -5.46
CA PRO A 56 15.83 7.70 -4.08
C PRO A 56 17.08 8.22 -3.35
N ASN A 57 16.84 8.86 -2.20
CA ASN A 57 17.90 9.33 -1.31
C ASN A 57 18.80 8.16 -0.89
N ARG A 58 20.12 8.34 -0.96
CA ARG A 58 21.09 7.32 -0.54
C ARG A 58 20.89 6.85 0.89
N GLN A 59 20.43 7.74 1.78
CA GLN A 59 20.15 7.42 3.19
C GLN A 59 19.13 6.30 3.37
N LEU A 60 18.15 6.20 2.46
CA LEU A 60 17.13 5.15 2.49
C LEU A 60 17.76 3.74 2.33
N SER A 61 18.90 3.64 1.65
CA SER A 61 19.59 2.36 1.43
C SER A 61 20.24 1.79 2.70
N TYR A 62 20.40 2.60 3.75
CA TYR A 62 20.94 2.15 5.04
C TYR A 62 19.86 1.74 6.03
N ILE A 63 18.59 1.98 5.70
CA ILE A 63 17.47 1.68 6.60
C ILE A 63 17.13 0.20 6.48
N PRO A 64 17.09 -0.55 7.61
CA PRO A 64 16.67 -1.94 7.58
C PRO A 64 15.21 -2.11 7.17
N GLU A 65 14.94 -3.06 6.28
CA GLU A 65 13.59 -3.34 5.76
C GLU A 65 12.61 -3.79 6.85
N PHE A 66 13.10 -4.39 7.96
CA PHE A 66 12.25 -4.87 9.05
C PHE A 66 11.39 -3.76 9.69
N ILE A 67 11.79 -2.48 9.57
CA ILE A 67 11.00 -1.36 10.08
C ILE A 67 9.67 -1.28 9.31
N ILE A 68 9.72 -1.40 7.98
CA ILE A 68 8.52 -1.40 7.14
C ILE A 68 7.74 -2.71 7.34
N GLU A 69 8.42 -3.84 7.53
CA GLU A 69 7.80 -5.13 7.86
C GLU A 69 6.97 -5.05 9.15
N ASN A 70 7.54 -4.51 10.23
CA ASN A 70 6.83 -4.32 11.50
C ASN A 70 5.60 -3.41 11.36
N ILE A 71 5.70 -2.33 10.59
CA ILE A 71 4.56 -1.44 10.30
C ILE A 71 3.46 -2.21 9.54
N THR A 72 3.87 -3.01 8.56
CA THR A 72 2.98 -3.84 7.73
C THR A 72 2.26 -4.90 8.57
N ASP A 73 3.00 -5.59 9.44
CA ASP A 73 2.47 -6.58 10.37
C ASP A 73 1.52 -5.95 11.39
N PHE A 74 1.84 -4.75 11.88
CA PHE A 74 0.98 -4.03 12.80
C PHE A 74 -0.37 -3.66 12.17
N LEU A 75 -0.37 -3.10 10.95
CA LEU A 75 -1.61 -2.81 10.22
C LEU A 75 -2.43 -4.06 9.96
N THR A 76 -1.76 -5.13 9.53
CA THR A 76 -2.40 -6.42 9.28
C THR A 76 -2.99 -7.01 10.57
N PHE A 77 -2.28 -6.89 11.69
CA PHE A 77 -2.75 -7.31 13.01
C PHE A 77 -3.98 -6.50 13.44
N LEU A 78 -3.97 -5.18 13.28
CA LEU A 78 -5.09 -4.31 13.64
C LEU A 78 -6.33 -4.66 12.82
N GLY A 79 -6.21 -4.74 11.50
CA GLY A 79 -7.31 -5.14 10.62
C GLY A 79 -7.86 -6.54 10.95
N ARG A 80 -7.01 -7.45 11.43
CA ARG A 80 -7.41 -8.83 11.73
C ARG A 80 -7.99 -9.05 13.12
N PHE A 81 -7.43 -8.40 14.13
CA PHE A 81 -7.67 -8.74 15.53
C PHE A 81 -8.21 -7.55 16.35
N ASN A 82 -7.95 -6.31 15.94
CA ASN A 82 -8.38 -5.11 16.66
C ASN A 82 -8.92 -4.01 15.72
N VAL A 83 -9.97 -4.37 15.00
CA VAL A 83 -10.71 -3.50 14.06
C VAL A 83 -11.12 -2.18 14.71
N GLN A 84 -11.56 -2.20 15.97
CA GLN A 84 -12.00 -1.01 16.69
C GLN A 84 -10.85 -0.01 16.90
N LEU A 85 -9.67 -0.49 17.30
CA LEU A 85 -8.51 0.39 17.40
C LEU A 85 -8.16 0.94 16.02
N PHE A 86 -8.19 0.09 14.97
CA PHE A 86 -7.85 0.49 13.62
C PHE A 86 -8.71 1.67 13.13
N GLU A 87 -10.02 1.59 13.34
CA GLU A 87 -10.98 2.65 12.98
C GLU A 87 -10.80 3.93 13.78
N SER A 88 -10.29 3.83 15.01
CA SER A 88 -10.07 4.96 15.90
C SER A 88 -8.74 5.67 15.68
N LEU A 89 -7.87 5.15 14.80
CA LEU A 89 -6.56 5.76 14.53
C LEU A 89 -6.73 7.10 13.83
N SER A 90 -6.36 8.18 14.53
CA SER A 90 -6.28 9.53 13.95
C SER A 90 -5.15 9.68 12.92
N SER A 91 -4.22 8.74 12.87
CA SER A 91 -3.00 8.77 12.04
C SER A 91 -3.00 7.73 10.92
N VAL A 92 -4.20 7.28 10.50
CA VAL A 92 -4.31 6.30 9.40
C VAL A 92 -3.70 6.83 8.10
N ASP A 93 -3.75 8.14 7.87
CA ASP A 93 -3.22 8.80 6.68
C ASP A 93 -1.70 8.60 6.53
N GLU A 94 -0.94 8.62 7.62
CA GLU A 94 0.50 8.38 7.60
C GLU A 94 0.82 6.96 7.14
N TYR A 95 0.06 5.97 7.60
CA TYR A 95 0.19 4.57 7.17
C TYR A 95 -0.17 4.39 5.71
N VAL A 96 -1.30 4.95 5.28
CA VAL A 96 -1.76 4.89 3.88
C VAL A 96 -0.73 5.56 2.96
N THR A 97 -0.20 6.72 3.36
CA THR A 97 0.86 7.41 2.61
C THR A 97 2.11 6.55 2.48
N LEU A 98 2.59 5.93 3.58
CA LEU A 98 3.73 5.02 3.54
C LEU A 98 3.48 3.85 2.57
N VAL A 99 2.33 3.21 2.67
CA VAL A 99 1.96 2.10 1.77
C VAL A 99 2.00 2.57 0.31
N LEU A 100 1.35 3.68 -0.03
CA LEU A 100 1.29 4.18 -1.41
C LEU A 100 2.67 4.56 -1.97
N VAL A 101 3.54 5.15 -1.15
CA VAL A 101 4.89 5.57 -1.55
C VAL A 101 5.80 4.38 -1.85
N PHE A 102 5.79 3.36 -0.99
CA PHE A 102 6.74 2.24 -1.10
C PHE A 102 6.23 1.05 -1.90
N MET A 103 4.91 0.80 -1.92
CA MET A 103 4.32 -0.36 -2.60
C MET A 103 4.61 -0.36 -4.11
N GLY A 104 4.44 0.78 -4.77
CA GLY A 104 4.59 0.91 -6.22
C GLY A 104 6.02 1.17 -6.70
N ASP A 105 6.95 1.50 -5.79
CA ASP A 105 8.27 2.01 -6.17
C ASP A 105 9.40 1.02 -5.81
N ALA A 106 9.80 0.21 -6.79
CA ALA A 106 10.91 -0.74 -6.66
C ALA A 106 12.29 -0.08 -6.48
N SER A 107 12.43 1.21 -6.79
CA SER A 107 13.68 1.95 -6.56
C SER A 107 13.89 2.29 -5.09
N ARG A 108 12.79 2.45 -4.34
CA ARG A 108 12.77 2.80 -2.92
C ARG A 108 12.64 1.59 -2.01
N LEU A 109 11.86 0.60 -2.43
CA LEU A 109 11.71 -0.67 -1.72
C LEU A 109 11.97 -1.83 -2.69
N ARG A 110 13.20 -2.34 -2.69
CA ARG A 110 13.63 -3.34 -3.67
C ARG A 110 12.94 -4.68 -3.46
N ASN A 111 12.73 -5.08 -2.20
CA ASN A 111 12.16 -6.37 -1.85
C ASN A 111 10.71 -6.53 -2.37
N PRO A 112 10.46 -7.45 -3.33
CA PRO A 112 9.13 -7.67 -3.89
C PRO A 112 8.15 -8.31 -2.90
N HIS A 113 8.64 -9.11 -1.95
CA HIS A 113 7.81 -9.77 -0.94
C HIS A 113 7.23 -8.75 0.02
N LEU A 114 8.05 -7.79 0.47
CA LEU A 114 7.62 -6.73 1.35
C LEU A 114 6.65 -5.75 0.66
N ARG A 115 6.87 -5.45 -0.63
CA ARG A 115 5.89 -4.68 -1.43
C ARG A 115 4.55 -5.40 -1.60
N ALA A 116 4.56 -6.72 -1.72
CA ALA A 116 3.33 -7.51 -1.73
C ALA A 116 2.65 -7.53 -0.36
N ALA A 117 3.42 -7.63 0.73
CA ALA A 117 2.89 -7.54 2.08
C ALA A 117 2.25 -6.17 2.37
N LEU A 118 2.80 -5.07 1.85
CA LEU A 118 2.17 -3.75 1.90
C LEU A 118 0.80 -3.73 1.18
N ALA A 119 0.67 -4.42 0.05
CA ALA A 119 -0.62 -4.55 -0.64
C ALA A 119 -1.62 -5.38 0.20
N GLU A 120 -1.16 -6.43 0.89
CA GLU A 120 -1.98 -7.21 1.82
C GLU A 120 -2.40 -6.38 3.05
N ALA A 121 -1.51 -5.58 3.63
CA ALA A 121 -1.85 -4.69 4.72
C ALA A 121 -2.84 -3.60 4.29
N PHE A 122 -2.73 -3.08 3.06
CA PHE A 122 -3.71 -2.14 2.51
C PHE A 122 -5.08 -2.76 2.30
N GLU A 123 -5.10 -4.01 1.81
CA GLU A 123 -6.32 -4.78 1.63
C GLU A 123 -7.07 -4.98 2.97
N ALA A 124 -6.36 -5.01 4.10
CA ALA A 124 -6.97 -5.08 5.42
C ALA A 124 -7.89 -3.88 5.75
N ILE A 125 -7.82 -2.77 4.99
CA ILE A 125 -8.70 -1.58 5.12
C ILE A 125 -10.07 -1.82 4.46
N LEU A 126 -10.20 -2.80 3.55
CA LEU A 126 -11.44 -3.01 2.80
C LEU A 126 -12.60 -3.43 3.73
N PRO A 127 -13.82 -2.90 3.50
CA PRO A 127 -14.98 -3.24 4.32
C PRO A 127 -15.45 -4.67 4.05
N ASN A 128 -16.18 -5.24 5.02
CA ASN A 128 -16.84 -6.56 4.91
C ASN A 128 -15.93 -7.79 4.75
N LYS A 129 -14.61 -7.64 4.91
CA LYS A 129 -13.74 -8.80 5.14
C LYS A 129 -14.00 -9.38 6.53
N GLN A 130 -14.48 -10.61 6.57
CA GLN A 130 -14.48 -11.40 7.79
C GLN A 130 -13.03 -11.76 8.11
N HIS A 131 -12.38 -10.93 8.92
CA HIS A 131 -11.08 -11.29 9.48
C HIS A 131 -11.27 -12.25 10.67
N GLY A 132 -10.17 -12.85 11.17
CA GLY A 132 -10.14 -13.95 12.14
C GLY A 132 -10.82 -13.73 13.52
N GLY A 133 -11.65 -12.69 13.67
CA GLY A 133 -12.52 -12.45 14.81
C GLY A 133 -14.00 -12.20 14.46
N GLY A 134 -14.43 -12.42 13.22
CA GLY A 134 -15.84 -12.28 12.80
C GLY A 134 -16.36 -10.84 12.73
N ARG A 135 -15.52 -9.84 13.06
CA ARG A 135 -15.82 -8.41 12.93
C ARG A 135 -15.25 -7.87 11.63
N THR A 136 -16.05 -7.08 10.93
CA THR A 136 -15.69 -6.40 9.69
C THR A 136 -15.40 -4.94 9.96
N LEU A 137 -14.49 -4.32 9.20
CA LEU A 137 -14.29 -2.87 9.24
C LEU A 137 -15.56 -2.13 8.85
N ASN A 138 -15.78 -1.00 9.51
CA ASN A 138 -16.82 -0.04 9.21
C ASN A 138 -16.65 0.51 7.80
N SER A 139 -17.72 0.40 7.00
CA SER A 139 -17.73 0.89 5.62
C SER A 139 -17.42 2.38 5.51
N ALA A 140 -17.84 3.21 6.49
CA ALA A 140 -17.60 4.64 6.46
C ALA A 140 -16.12 5.01 6.68
N PHE A 141 -15.41 4.26 7.53
CA PHE A 141 -13.98 4.46 7.74
C PHE A 141 -13.19 4.17 6.47
N ALA A 142 -13.45 3.02 5.84
CA ALA A 142 -12.83 2.68 4.57
C ALA A 142 -13.16 3.73 3.49
N GLU A 143 -14.44 4.05 3.31
CA GLU A 143 -14.90 5.02 2.31
C GLU A 143 -14.23 6.39 2.47
N ALA A 144 -13.99 6.83 3.71
CA ALA A 144 -13.29 8.08 3.98
C ALA A 144 -11.85 8.07 3.43
N ILE A 145 -11.09 6.99 3.66
CA ILE A 145 -9.73 6.83 3.11
C ILE A 145 -9.78 6.82 1.57
N PHE A 146 -10.71 6.05 1.00
CA PHE A 146 -10.83 5.92 -0.45
C PHE A 146 -11.31 7.20 -1.17
N THR A 147 -11.87 8.16 -0.43
CA THR A 147 -12.45 9.39 -0.98
C THR A 147 -11.60 10.64 -0.69
N TYR A 148 -11.01 10.74 0.50
CA TYR A 148 -10.41 11.99 0.99
C TYR A 148 -8.89 11.93 1.15
N HIS A 149 -8.27 10.76 1.20
CA HIS A 149 -6.82 10.68 1.39
C HIS A 149 -6.08 11.35 0.21
N PRO A 150 -5.11 12.24 0.43
CA PRO A 150 -4.54 13.10 -0.63
C PRO A 150 -3.95 12.36 -1.84
N LEU A 151 -3.35 11.19 -1.60
CA LEU A 151 -2.66 10.39 -2.63
C LEU A 151 -3.50 9.24 -3.18
N ILE A 152 -4.77 9.12 -2.76
CA ILE A 152 -5.56 7.93 -3.07
C ILE A 152 -5.89 7.80 -4.56
N GLU A 153 -5.96 8.93 -5.27
CA GLU A 153 -6.20 8.94 -6.73
C GLU A 153 -5.07 8.24 -7.51
N ASP A 154 -3.87 8.16 -6.94
CA ASP A 154 -2.73 7.47 -7.55
C ASP A 154 -2.73 5.95 -7.27
N LEU A 155 -3.56 5.46 -6.34
CA LEU A 155 -3.60 4.05 -5.94
C LEU A 155 -3.78 3.08 -7.12
N PRO A 156 -4.68 3.31 -8.11
CA PRO A 156 -4.76 2.45 -9.29
C PRO A 156 -3.44 2.31 -10.04
N ARG A 157 -2.66 3.40 -10.14
CA ARG A 157 -1.35 3.40 -10.77
C ARG A 157 -0.36 2.57 -9.95
N VAL A 158 -0.29 2.84 -8.65
CA VAL A 158 0.61 2.15 -7.70
C VAL A 158 0.35 0.64 -7.73
N LEU A 159 -0.91 0.19 -7.73
CA LEU A 159 -1.30 -1.22 -7.83
C LEU A 159 -0.84 -1.86 -9.14
N LEU A 160 -0.97 -1.16 -10.27
CA LEU A 160 -0.50 -1.69 -11.55
C LEU A 160 1.03 -1.78 -11.60
N ASP A 161 1.74 -0.82 -10.98
CA ASP A 161 3.20 -0.79 -11.01
C ASP A 161 3.80 -1.89 -10.12
N VAL A 162 3.25 -2.13 -8.92
CA VAL A 162 3.65 -3.28 -8.08
C VAL A 162 3.30 -4.61 -8.75
N PHE A 163 2.13 -4.71 -9.38
CA PHE A 163 1.73 -5.92 -10.10
C PHE A 163 2.73 -6.24 -11.23
N VAL A 164 3.01 -5.26 -12.10
CA VAL A 164 3.96 -5.43 -13.21
C VAL A 164 5.34 -5.77 -12.68
N SER A 165 5.77 -5.11 -11.60
CA SER A 165 7.05 -5.42 -10.97
C SER A 165 7.12 -6.88 -10.53
N ILE A 166 6.15 -7.40 -9.79
CA ILE A 166 6.13 -8.80 -9.32
C ILE A 166 6.11 -9.80 -10.49
N GLU A 167 5.35 -9.51 -11.56
CA GLU A 167 5.33 -10.37 -12.75
C GLU A 167 6.69 -10.43 -13.43
N LEU A 168 7.38 -9.29 -13.53
CA LEU A 168 8.68 -9.17 -14.18
C LEU A 168 9.87 -9.60 -13.31
N THR A 169 9.70 -9.75 -11.99
CA THR A 169 10.80 -10.13 -11.07
C THR A 169 11.29 -11.58 -11.26
N GLY A 170 10.77 -12.33 -12.25
CA GLY A 170 11.35 -13.60 -12.71
C GLY A 170 11.31 -14.71 -11.65
N GLN A 171 12.45 -15.40 -11.47
CA GLN A 171 12.67 -16.53 -10.54
C GLN A 171 12.75 -16.13 -9.06
N ALA A 172 12.83 -14.84 -8.74
CA ALA A 172 12.91 -14.38 -7.35
C ALA A 172 11.60 -14.63 -6.56
N VAL A 173 10.47 -14.80 -7.26
CA VAL A 173 9.18 -15.13 -6.66
C VAL A 173 8.66 -16.42 -7.29
N ALA A 174 8.41 -17.42 -6.46
CA ALA A 174 7.84 -18.70 -6.91
C ALA A 174 6.49 -18.47 -7.60
N PHE A 175 6.18 -19.25 -8.65
CA PHE A 175 4.94 -19.09 -9.42
C PHE A 175 3.68 -19.12 -8.54
N GLU A 176 3.66 -20.01 -7.55
CA GLU A 176 2.55 -20.13 -6.58
C GLU A 176 2.38 -18.87 -5.72
N GLN A 177 3.49 -18.26 -5.27
CA GLN A 177 3.45 -17.04 -4.47
C GLN A 177 2.89 -15.85 -5.25
N LYS A 178 3.10 -15.81 -6.57
CA LYS A 178 2.52 -14.75 -7.41
C LYS A 178 1.00 -14.74 -7.28
N PHE A 179 0.31 -15.88 -7.23
CA PHE A 179 -1.14 -15.90 -7.03
C PHE A 179 -1.56 -15.27 -5.70
N ASN A 180 -0.82 -15.54 -4.63
CA ASN A 180 -1.10 -14.95 -3.33
C ASN A 180 -0.90 -13.43 -3.35
N TYR A 181 0.10 -12.93 -4.07
CA TYR A 181 0.35 -11.48 -4.19
C TYR A 181 -0.68 -10.76 -5.05
N ARG A 182 -1.25 -11.43 -6.04
CA ARG A 182 -2.27 -10.85 -6.92
C ARG A 182 -3.61 -10.66 -6.21
N ARG A 183 -3.95 -11.56 -5.29
CA ARG A 183 -5.26 -11.57 -4.63
C ARG A 183 -5.59 -10.25 -3.93
N PRO A 184 -4.75 -9.72 -3.02
CA PRO A 184 -5.00 -8.42 -2.40
C PRO A 184 -5.21 -7.30 -3.41
N MET A 185 -4.39 -7.27 -4.47
CA MET A 185 -4.49 -6.23 -5.51
C MET A 185 -5.82 -6.28 -6.26
N TYR A 186 -6.35 -7.48 -6.53
CA TYR A 186 -7.65 -7.64 -7.19
C TYR A 186 -8.80 -7.16 -6.31
N GLU A 187 -8.79 -7.51 -5.03
CA GLU A 187 -9.83 -7.09 -4.10
C GLU A 187 -9.83 -5.57 -3.92
N ILE A 188 -8.65 -4.94 -3.85
CA ILE A 188 -8.54 -3.47 -3.79
C ILE A 188 -9.06 -2.84 -5.08
N LEU A 189 -8.67 -3.35 -6.26
CA LEU A 189 -9.15 -2.83 -7.55
C LEU A 189 -10.66 -2.97 -7.72
N GLU A 190 -11.24 -4.09 -7.28
CA GLU A 190 -12.68 -4.31 -7.30
C GLU A 190 -13.42 -3.31 -6.41
N TYR A 191 -12.88 -3.02 -5.22
CA TYR A 191 -13.45 -2.00 -4.34
C TYR A 191 -13.32 -0.58 -4.94
N LEU A 192 -12.17 -0.24 -5.52
CA LEU A 192 -11.95 1.02 -6.22
C LEU A 192 -12.93 1.24 -7.37
N TRP A 193 -13.37 0.16 -8.02
CA TRP A 193 -14.35 0.22 -9.10
C TRP A 193 -15.70 0.79 -8.66
N LYS A 194 -16.00 0.88 -7.36
CA LYS A 194 -17.22 1.51 -6.85
C LYS A 194 -17.19 3.04 -6.97
N PHE A 195 -16.02 3.65 -7.07
CA PHE A 195 -15.82 5.09 -7.08
C PHE A 195 -15.54 5.62 -8.48
N ASP A 196 -16.32 6.61 -8.94
CA ASP A 196 -16.19 7.17 -10.29
C ASP A 196 -14.80 7.74 -10.58
N LYS A 197 -14.24 8.51 -9.64
CA LYS A 197 -12.91 9.11 -9.79
C LYS A 197 -11.84 8.05 -10.07
N HIS A 198 -11.84 6.96 -9.31
CA HIS A 198 -10.88 5.86 -9.46
C HIS A 198 -11.12 5.07 -10.75
N ARG A 199 -12.39 4.82 -11.12
CA ARG A 199 -12.73 4.19 -12.42
C ARG A 199 -12.18 4.97 -13.60
N GLU A 200 -12.30 6.29 -13.58
CA GLU A 200 -11.75 7.14 -14.66
C GLU A 200 -10.23 7.06 -14.73
N GLN A 201 -9.54 7.05 -13.60
CA GLN A 201 -8.09 6.89 -13.57
C GLN A 201 -7.66 5.53 -14.13
N VAL A 202 -8.33 4.43 -13.76
CA VAL A 202 -8.07 3.10 -14.34
C VAL A 202 -8.25 3.11 -15.85
N LYS A 203 -9.32 3.74 -16.36
CA LYS A 203 -9.57 3.87 -17.81
C LYS A 203 -8.47 4.67 -18.51
N LYS A 204 -8.04 5.81 -17.94
CA LYS A 204 -6.93 6.63 -18.47
C LYS A 204 -5.63 5.81 -18.54
N LEU A 205 -5.30 5.09 -17.47
CA LEU A 205 -4.12 4.24 -17.41
C LEU A 205 -4.17 3.09 -18.43
N ALA A 206 -5.35 2.51 -18.65
CA ALA A 206 -5.54 1.45 -19.63
C ALA A 206 -5.31 1.92 -21.06
N VAL A 207 -5.80 3.12 -21.40
CA VAL A 207 -5.55 3.74 -22.71
C VAL A 207 -4.06 4.01 -22.88
N ASN A 208 -3.42 4.68 -21.91
CA ASN A 208 -1.99 5.02 -21.99
C ASN A 208 -1.08 3.78 -22.11
N LYS A 209 -1.32 2.73 -21.31
CA LYS A 209 -0.52 1.49 -21.39
C LYS A 209 -0.83 0.64 -22.63
N ALA A 210 -2.04 0.72 -23.19
CA ALA A 210 -2.38 0.07 -24.46
C ALA A 210 -1.62 0.69 -25.64
N PHE A 211 -1.43 2.02 -25.63
CA PHE A 211 -0.58 2.70 -26.61
C PHE A 211 0.90 2.27 -26.48
N ASP A 212 1.42 2.16 -25.26
CA ASP A 212 2.83 1.80 -25.02
C ASP A 212 3.15 0.32 -25.36
N ASN A 213 2.19 -0.58 -25.14
CA ASN A 213 2.30 -2.01 -25.48
C ASN A 213 2.31 -2.32 -26.99
N SER A 214 1.97 -1.34 -27.85
CA SER A 214 2.20 -1.48 -29.30
C SER A 214 3.70 -1.47 -29.66
N SER A 215 4.56 -1.04 -28.73
CA SER A 215 6.01 -0.90 -28.92
C SER A 215 6.84 -1.99 -28.21
N LYS A 216 6.35 -2.63 -27.13
CA LYS A 216 7.08 -3.73 -26.44
C LYS A 216 6.15 -4.84 -25.94
N ARG A 217 6.57 -6.10 -26.15
CA ARG A 217 5.92 -7.33 -25.62
C ARG A 217 6.03 -7.37 -24.08
N GLY A 218 5.15 -6.64 -23.40
CA GLY A 218 5.03 -6.58 -21.94
C GLY A 218 3.65 -7.05 -21.46
N SER A 219 3.58 -8.34 -21.13
CA SER A 219 2.57 -9.07 -20.36
C SER A 219 1.08 -8.86 -20.69
N LEU A 220 0.50 -9.86 -21.37
CA LEU A 220 -0.94 -10.12 -21.50
C LEU A 220 -1.70 -10.00 -20.17
N SER A 221 -1.04 -10.16 -19.02
CA SER A 221 -1.66 -10.08 -17.69
C SER A 221 -2.09 -8.66 -17.28
N THR A 222 -1.35 -7.60 -17.61
CA THR A 222 -1.77 -6.22 -17.27
C THR A 222 -3.01 -5.81 -18.05
N VAL A 223 -3.06 -6.16 -19.34
CA VAL A 223 -4.25 -6.00 -20.18
C VAL A 223 -5.38 -6.90 -19.68
N PHE A 224 -5.11 -8.10 -19.18
CA PHE A 224 -6.12 -8.99 -18.61
C PHE A 224 -6.73 -8.40 -17.33
N ILE A 225 -5.93 -7.79 -16.45
CA ILE A 225 -6.42 -7.16 -15.21
C ILE A 225 -7.26 -5.94 -15.52
N LEU A 226 -6.78 -5.07 -16.40
CA LEU A 226 -7.54 -3.91 -16.84
C LEU A 226 -8.81 -4.35 -17.56
N ARG A 227 -8.78 -5.41 -18.38
CA ARG A 227 -9.98 -5.97 -19.01
C ARG A 227 -10.94 -6.62 -18.01
N LYS A 228 -10.45 -7.22 -16.93
CA LYS A 228 -11.28 -7.80 -15.87
C LYS A 228 -11.90 -6.70 -15.00
N ALA A 229 -11.19 -5.60 -14.77
CA ALA A 229 -11.71 -4.42 -14.09
C ALA A 229 -12.72 -3.63 -14.96
N VAL A 230 -12.52 -3.57 -16.28
CA VAL A 230 -13.34 -2.76 -17.21
C VAL A 230 -14.59 -3.49 -17.74
N ARG A 231 -14.72 -4.81 -17.56
CA ARG A 231 -15.94 -5.52 -18.00
C ARG A 231 -17.06 -5.38 -16.96
N PRO A 232 -18.28 -5.00 -17.37
CA PRO A 232 -19.46 -4.96 -16.50
C PRO A 232 -19.89 -6.35 -16.04
#